data_AF-A0A8J8T434-F1
#
_entry.id   AF-A0A8J8T434-F1
#
_cell.length_a   1.000
_cell.length_b   1.000
_cell.length_c   1.000
_cell.angle_alpha   90.00
_cell.angle_beta   90.00
_cell.angle_gamma   90.00
#
_symmetry.space_group_name_H-M   'P 1'
#
loop_
_entity.id
_entity.type
_entity.pdbx_description
1 polymer ?
#
loop_
_entity_poly.entity_id
_entity_poly.type
_entity_poly.pdbx_seq_one_letter_code
_entity_poly.pdbx_strand_id
1 'polypeptide(L)'
;MTKLIPQSPSKAQKQTSNGTPASAEFLQSQQENIDKSIRRQVEYYFSDTNFPKDKYLQKKCTENPEGFISLRDIMSFNQMRKLTQSWEQVVRALEGSTVVEFSPDFRLIRKKQA
;
A
#
# COMPACT_ATOMS: atom_id res chain seq x y z
N MET A 1 -25.46 60.11 -39.32
CA MET A 1 -26.02 60.25 -37.96
C MET A 1 -25.66 59.00 -37.16
N THR A 2 -25.24 59.16 -35.91
CA THR A 2 -24.70 58.09 -35.06
C THR A 2 -25.81 57.15 -34.55
N LYS A 3 -25.52 55.84 -34.46
CA LYS A 3 -26.21 54.90 -33.56
C LYS A 3 -25.17 54.20 -32.69
N LEU A 4 -25.58 53.76 -31.49
CA LEU A 4 -24.72 53.80 -30.31
C LEU A 4 -25.02 52.66 -29.33
N ILE A 5 -24.08 51.69 -29.19
CA ILE A 5 -23.91 50.74 -28.05
C ILE A 5 -25.03 49.66 -27.89
N PRO A 6 -24.81 48.44 -27.31
CA PRO A 6 -23.57 47.69 -26.98
C PRO A 6 -23.32 46.59 -28.07
N GLN A 7 -22.81 45.34 -27.93
CA GLN A 7 -22.16 44.43 -26.93
C GLN A 7 -21.29 43.43 -27.78
N SER A 8 -20.26 42.67 -27.37
CA SER A 8 -19.71 42.12 -26.11
C SER A 8 -20.37 40.82 -25.56
N PRO A 9 -19.63 39.89 -24.90
CA PRO A 9 -18.16 39.75 -24.82
C PRO A 9 -17.61 38.50 -25.56
N SER A 10 -16.33 38.53 -25.92
CA SER A 10 -15.54 37.31 -26.13
C SER A 10 -14.10 37.51 -25.62
N LYS A 11 -13.74 36.81 -24.55
CA LYS A 11 -12.38 36.83 -23.98
C LYS A 11 -11.45 35.96 -24.82
N ALA A 12 -10.82 36.56 -25.83
CA ALA A 12 -9.70 35.94 -26.54
C ALA A 12 -8.40 35.94 -25.70
N GLN A 13 -8.40 35.26 -24.55
CA GLN A 13 -7.17 34.96 -23.81
C GLN A 13 -6.40 33.88 -24.58
N LYS A 14 -5.33 34.30 -25.25
CA LYS A 14 -4.50 33.45 -26.10
C LYS A 14 -3.24 33.00 -25.34
N GLN A 15 -3.02 31.68 -25.28
CA GLN A 15 -1.82 31.01 -24.73
C GLN A 15 -1.64 31.20 -23.20
N THR A 16 -0.99 30.30 -22.45
CA THR A 16 -0.21 29.10 -22.80
C THR A 16 -0.77 27.81 -22.19
N SER A 17 -0.40 26.66 -22.77
CA SER A 17 -0.72 25.32 -22.26
C SER A 17 0.32 24.83 -21.25
N ASN A 18 -0.11 24.50 -20.02
CA ASN A 18 0.65 23.66 -19.09
C ASN A 18 -0.19 22.43 -18.75
N GLY A 19 0.22 21.26 -19.26
CA GLY A 19 -0.44 19.98 -19.02
C GLY A 19 -0.06 19.37 -17.67
N THR A 20 -1.06 19.15 -16.83
CA THR A 20 -1.10 18.39 -15.57
C THR A 20 0.10 17.46 -15.26
N PRO A 21 0.96 17.79 -14.27
CA PRO A 21 1.79 16.80 -13.57
C PRO A 21 1.02 16.09 -12.43
N ALA A 22 0.03 16.76 -11.84
CA ALA A 22 -0.63 16.38 -10.58
C ALA A 22 -1.28 14.97 -10.55
N SER A 23 -1.58 14.38 -11.71
CA SER A 23 -2.15 13.02 -11.78
C SER A 23 -1.14 11.93 -11.37
N ALA A 24 0.15 12.12 -11.69
CA ALA A 24 1.20 11.17 -11.33
C ALA A 24 1.51 11.22 -9.82
N GLU A 25 1.67 12.43 -9.27
CA GLU A 25 1.89 12.66 -7.83
C GLU A 25 0.72 12.14 -7.00
N PHE A 26 -0.52 12.36 -7.45
CA PHE A 26 -1.70 11.81 -6.78
C PHE A 26 -1.66 10.28 -6.73
N LEU A 27 -1.47 9.60 -7.87
CA LEU A 27 -1.42 8.13 -7.93
C LEU A 27 -0.27 7.56 -7.08
N GLN A 28 0.91 8.19 -7.11
CA GLN A 28 2.04 7.83 -6.27
C GLN A 28 1.68 7.92 -4.78
N SER A 29 1.06 9.03 -4.36
CA SER A 29 0.62 9.22 -2.96
C SER A 29 -0.45 8.20 -2.54
N GLN A 30 -1.36 7.79 -3.43
CA GLN A 30 -2.34 6.74 -3.14
C GLN A 30 -1.64 5.39 -2.93
N GLN A 31 -0.68 5.04 -3.80
CA GLN A 31 0.07 3.79 -3.66
C GLN A 31 0.91 3.75 -2.38
N GLU A 32 1.56 4.86 -2.01
CA GLU A 32 2.26 4.97 -0.72
C GLU A 32 1.33 4.77 0.48
N ASN A 33 0.12 5.30 0.45
CA ASN A 33 -0.86 5.13 1.53
C ASN A 33 -1.38 3.69 1.62
N ILE A 34 -1.53 3.00 0.49
CA ILE A 34 -1.82 1.57 0.44
C ILE A 34 -0.65 0.78 1.06
N ASP A 35 0.59 1.04 0.64
CA ASP A 35 1.78 0.34 1.13
C ASP A 35 1.98 0.53 2.65
N LYS A 36 1.83 1.76 3.15
CA LYS A 36 1.86 2.07 4.59
C LYS A 36 0.75 1.33 5.35
N SER A 37 -0.42 1.13 4.74
CA SER A 37 -1.55 0.38 5.33
C SER A 37 -1.29 -1.13 5.35
N ILE A 38 -0.77 -1.71 4.26
CA ILE A 38 -0.34 -3.12 4.16
C ILE A 38 0.69 -3.40 5.25
N ARG A 39 1.72 -2.56 5.34
CA ARG A 39 2.82 -2.68 6.32
C ARG A 39 2.29 -2.68 7.74
N ARG A 40 1.52 -1.65 8.12
CA ARG A 40 0.91 -1.53 9.46
C ARG A 40 0.04 -2.74 9.81
N GLN A 41 -0.67 -3.32 8.83
CA GLN A 41 -1.53 -4.48 9.08
C GLN A 41 -0.74 -5.76 9.35
N VAL A 42 0.39 -5.97 8.67
CA VAL A 42 1.30 -7.11 8.92
C VAL A 42 2.09 -6.92 10.21
N GLU A 43 2.65 -5.74 10.44
CA GLU A 43 3.36 -5.39 11.67
C GLU A 43 2.41 -5.50 12.90
N TYR A 44 1.12 -5.19 12.74
CA TYR A 44 0.10 -5.48 13.77
C TYR A 44 -0.05 -6.98 14.03
N TYR A 45 -0.17 -7.83 13.01
CA TYR A 45 -0.37 -9.28 13.20
C TYR A 45 0.77 -9.90 14.02
N PHE A 46 2.01 -9.57 13.66
CA PHE A 46 3.21 -10.07 14.33
C PHE A 46 3.63 -9.24 15.57
N SER A 47 2.89 -8.20 15.93
CA SER A 47 3.17 -7.42 17.15
C SER A 47 3.04 -8.26 18.41
N ASP A 48 3.85 -7.99 19.42
CA ASP A 48 3.87 -8.74 20.69
C ASP A 48 2.57 -8.61 21.49
N THR A 49 1.70 -7.65 21.13
CA THR A 49 0.35 -7.50 21.70
C THR A 49 -0.69 -8.40 21.03
N ASN A 50 -0.53 -8.74 19.74
CA ASN A 50 -1.47 -9.57 18.97
C ASN A 50 -0.99 -11.01 18.84
N PHE A 51 0.27 -11.22 18.46
CA PHE A 51 0.85 -12.51 18.11
C PHE A 51 0.61 -13.60 19.17
N PRO A 52 0.81 -13.37 20.49
CA PRO A 52 0.54 -14.41 21.52
C PRO A 52 -0.94 -14.76 21.70
N LYS A 53 -1.86 -13.89 21.23
CA LYS A 53 -3.32 -14.09 21.34
C LYS A 53 -3.90 -14.75 20.09
N ASP A 54 -3.31 -14.50 18.93
CA ASP A 54 -3.73 -15.07 17.65
C ASP A 54 -3.26 -16.52 17.51
N LYS A 55 -4.13 -17.45 17.91
CA LYS A 55 -3.89 -18.90 17.81
C LYS A 55 -3.76 -19.39 16.38
N TYR A 56 -4.37 -18.72 15.40
CA TYR A 56 -4.31 -19.11 13.99
C TYR A 56 -2.94 -18.74 13.40
N LEU A 57 -2.47 -17.53 13.67
CA LEU A 57 -1.14 -17.06 13.28
C LEU A 57 -0.03 -17.89 13.94
N GLN A 58 -0.14 -18.18 15.23
CA GLN A 58 0.79 -19.08 15.94
C GLN A 58 0.81 -20.48 15.32
N LYS A 59 -0.35 -21.07 15.04
CA LYS A 59 -0.43 -22.37 14.34
C LYS A 59 0.31 -22.31 13.00
N LYS A 60 0.06 -21.27 12.21
CA LYS A 60 0.71 -21.05 10.91
C LYS A 60 2.22 -20.88 10.99
N CYS A 61 2.76 -20.24 12.03
CA CYS A 61 4.20 -20.24 12.28
C CYS A 61 4.70 -21.65 12.61
N THR A 62 4.02 -22.40 13.50
CA THR A 62 4.44 -23.75 13.90
C THR A 62 4.23 -24.84 12.84
N GLU A 63 3.54 -24.55 11.73
CA GLU A 63 3.47 -25.44 10.55
C GLU A 63 4.83 -25.56 9.84
N ASN A 64 5.77 -24.62 10.03
CA ASN A 64 7.14 -24.68 9.53
C ASN A 64 8.15 -24.62 10.68
N PRO A 65 9.21 -25.45 10.71
CA PRO A 65 10.19 -25.46 11.81
C PRO A 65 10.97 -24.14 11.95
N GLU A 66 11.07 -23.35 10.88
CA GLU A 66 11.72 -22.03 10.86
C GLU A 66 10.78 -20.85 11.19
N GLY A 67 9.51 -21.11 11.52
CA GLY A 67 8.51 -20.08 11.86
C GLY A 67 7.94 -19.28 10.67
N PHE A 68 8.30 -19.64 9.43
CA PHE A 68 7.85 -18.98 8.21
C PHE A 68 6.37 -19.24 7.88
N ILE A 69 5.71 -18.23 7.31
CA ILE A 69 4.35 -18.27 6.73
C ILE A 69 4.43 -17.78 5.29
N SER A 70 3.68 -18.39 4.37
CA SER A 70 3.68 -17.95 2.97
C SER A 70 2.98 -16.59 2.79
N LEU A 71 3.49 -15.75 1.89
CA LEU A 71 2.79 -14.51 1.52
C LEU A 71 1.36 -14.77 1.03
N ARG A 72 1.11 -15.93 0.40
CA ARG A 72 -0.23 -16.36 -0.05
C ARG A 72 -1.19 -16.59 1.12
N ASP A 73 -0.73 -17.20 2.22
CA ASP A 73 -1.52 -17.33 3.44
C ASP A 73 -1.83 -15.94 4.02
N ILE A 74 -0.81 -15.07 4.17
CA ILE A 74 -0.95 -13.71 4.71
C ILE A 74 -1.95 -12.88 3.86
N MET A 75 -1.81 -12.88 2.53
CA MET A 75 -2.73 -12.22 1.60
C MET A 75 -4.16 -12.75 1.69
N SER A 76 -4.38 -13.98 2.17
CA SER A 76 -5.72 -14.54 2.36
C SER A 76 -6.46 -14.00 3.59
N PHE A 77 -5.76 -13.31 4.51
CA PHE A 77 -6.35 -12.81 5.75
C PHE A 77 -7.36 -11.68 5.47
N ASN A 78 -8.42 -11.60 6.29
CA ASN A 78 -9.61 -10.76 6.03
C ASN A 78 -9.36 -9.25 5.87
N GLN A 79 -8.24 -8.71 6.36
CA GLN A 79 -7.87 -7.31 6.12
C GLN A 79 -6.88 -7.18 4.95
N MET A 80 -5.91 -8.10 4.83
CA MET A 80 -4.96 -8.12 3.70
C MET A 80 -5.69 -8.21 2.37
N ARG A 81 -6.71 -9.07 2.26
CA ARG A 81 -7.60 -9.19 1.09
C ARG A 81 -8.28 -7.90 0.61
N LYS A 82 -8.28 -6.84 1.43
CA LYS A 82 -8.82 -5.51 1.09
C LYS A 82 -7.75 -4.51 0.68
N LEU A 83 -6.48 -4.78 0.99
CA LEU A 83 -5.34 -3.90 0.82
C LEU A 83 -4.38 -4.38 -0.30
N THR A 84 -4.28 -5.69 -0.51
CA THR A 84 -3.31 -6.33 -1.40
C THR A 84 -3.99 -7.01 -2.59
N GLN A 85 -3.44 -6.83 -3.78
CA GLN A 85 -3.84 -7.55 -5.00
C GLN A 85 -2.73 -8.49 -5.49
N SER A 86 -1.47 -8.06 -5.42
CA SER A 86 -0.29 -8.89 -5.71
C SER A 86 0.64 -9.06 -4.51
N TRP A 87 1.40 -10.14 -4.50
CA TRP A 87 2.49 -10.39 -3.55
C TRP A 87 3.60 -9.35 -3.67
N GLU A 88 3.83 -8.79 -4.87
CA GLU A 88 4.82 -7.74 -5.14
C GLU A 88 4.54 -6.45 -4.32
N GLN A 89 3.25 -6.11 -4.16
CA GLN A 89 2.84 -4.99 -3.31
C GLN A 89 3.16 -5.27 -1.84
N VAL A 90 3.08 -6.53 -1.39
CA VAL A 90 3.42 -6.93 -0.02
C VAL A 90 4.93 -6.91 0.20
N VAL A 91 5.72 -7.38 -0.78
CA VAL A 91 7.19 -7.29 -0.73
C VAL A 91 7.64 -5.83 -0.61
N ARG A 92 7.14 -4.95 -1.49
CA ARG A 92 7.48 -3.51 -1.47
C ARG A 92 7.01 -2.81 -0.19
N ALA A 93 5.80 -3.08 0.29
CA ALA A 93 5.27 -2.46 1.51
C ALA A 93 6.05 -2.82 2.78
N LEU A 94 6.54 -4.06 2.87
CA LEU A 94 7.30 -4.57 4.02
C LEU A 94 8.82 -4.35 3.89
N GLU A 95 9.29 -3.72 2.81
CA GLU A 95 10.71 -3.43 2.61
C GLU A 95 11.25 -2.59 3.79
N GLY A 96 12.31 -3.09 4.44
CA GLY A 96 12.84 -2.49 5.66
C GLY A 96 11.90 -2.52 6.88
N SER A 97 10.97 -3.48 6.98
CA SER A 97 10.23 -3.72 8.24
C SER A 97 11.17 -4.15 9.37
N THR A 98 10.85 -3.71 10.59
CA THR A 98 11.58 -4.08 11.82
C THR A 98 10.97 -5.29 12.52
N VAL A 99 9.69 -5.60 12.24
CA VAL A 99 8.92 -6.65 12.94
C VAL A 99 8.96 -8.00 12.20
N VAL A 100 9.14 -7.98 10.88
CA VAL A 100 9.17 -9.18 10.04
C VAL A 100 10.41 -9.23 9.15
N GLU A 101 10.80 -10.44 8.77
CA GLU A 101 11.86 -10.73 7.80
C GLU A 101 11.35 -11.67 6.70
N PHE A 102 11.96 -11.59 5.51
CA PHE A 102 11.64 -12.42 4.35
C PHE A 102 12.51 -13.69 4.30
N SER A 103 11.99 -14.75 3.68
CA SER A 103 12.86 -15.82 3.14
C SER A 103 13.69 -15.30 1.95
N PRO A 104 14.82 -15.94 1.59
CA PRO A 104 15.67 -15.51 0.48
C PRO A 104 14.93 -15.32 -0.87
N ASP A 105 13.90 -16.13 -1.13
CA ASP A 105 13.08 -16.06 -2.34
C ASP A 105 11.95 -15.01 -2.28
N PHE A 106 11.84 -14.23 -1.20
CA PHE A 106 10.76 -13.29 -0.90
C PHE A 106 9.34 -13.88 -0.89
N ARG A 107 9.19 -15.21 -0.86
CA ARG A 107 7.91 -15.94 -0.89
C ARG A 107 7.27 -16.14 0.48
N LEU A 108 8.06 -16.12 1.54
CA LEU A 108 7.64 -16.34 2.92
C LEU A 108 8.07 -15.18 3.81
N ILE A 109 7.36 -14.97 4.92
CA ILE A 109 7.76 -14.05 6.01
C ILE A 109 7.65 -14.73 7.37
N ARG A 110 8.45 -14.29 8.35
CA ARG A 110 8.31 -14.67 9.77
C ARG A 110 8.43 -13.46 10.69
N LYS A 111 8.02 -13.60 11.96
CA LYS A 111 8.34 -12.62 13.01
C LYS A 111 9.85 -12.61 13.22
N LYS A 112 10.45 -11.43 13.05
CA LYS A 112 11.87 -11.22 13.32
C LYS A 112 12.14 -11.48 14.81
N GLN A 113 13.19 -12.24 15.08
CA GLN A 113 13.70 -12.37 16.46
C GLN A 113 14.43 -11.06 16.81
N ALA A 114 14.19 -10.56 18.03
CA ALA A 114 14.74 -9.30 18.55
C ALA A 114 15.94 -9.57 19.46
#